data_AF-A0A2W0B0M0-F1
#
_entry.id   AF-A0A2W0B0M0-F1
#
_cell.length_a   1.000
_cell.length_b   1.000
_cell.length_c   1.000
_cell.angle_alpha   90.00
_cell.angle_beta   90.00
_cell.angle_gamma   90.00
#
_symmetry.space_group_name_H-M   'P 1'
#
loop_
_entity.id
_entity.type
_entity.pdbx_description
1 polymer ?
#
loop_
_entity_poly.entity_id
_entity_poly.type
_entity_poly.pdbx_seq_one_letter_code
_entity_poly.pdbx_strand_id
1 'polypeptide(L)' 'MLVLDFAMPVMSVLQAAPMLRRMMPRVPIILFMLYADSRLKEEAAAAGIAAVVSKNAAVATLVSKAQLLAPG' A
#
# COMPACT_ATOMS: atom_id res chain seq x y z
N MET A 1 6.78 -1.77 -8.52
CA MET A 1 5.81 -1.34 -7.48
C MET A 1 4.80 -2.46 -7.27
N LEU A 2 4.23 -2.58 -6.08
CA LEU A 2 3.12 -3.48 -5.77
C LEU A 2 1.89 -2.67 -5.36
N VAL A 3 0.70 -3.07 -5.82
CA VAL A 3 -0.59 -2.55 -5.34
C VAL A 3 -1.35 -3.73 -4.75
N LEU A 4 -1.64 -3.69 -3.45
CA LEU A 4 -2.17 -4.82 -2.69
C LEU A 4 -3.45 -4.42 -1.94
N ASP A 5 -4.40 -5.34 -1.85
CA ASP A 5 -5.59 -5.18 -1.01
C ASP A 5 -5.24 -5.35 0.48
N PHE A 6 -6.10 -4.83 1.38
CA PHE A 6 -5.89 -4.99 2.82
C PHE A 6 -6.03 -6.45 3.26
N ALA A 7 -7.12 -7.09 2.82
CA ALA A 7 -7.48 -8.43 3.21
C ALA A 7 -7.08 -9.44 2.14
N MET A 8 -6.29 -10.44 2.53
CA MET A 8 -6.04 -11.66 1.77
C MET A 8 -6.40 -12.85 2.67
N PRO A 9 -6.85 -13.99 2.13
CA PRO A 9 -7.43 -15.08 2.93
C PRO A 9 -6.50 -15.67 3.99
N VAL A 10 -5.19 -15.44 3.89
CA VAL A 10 -4.18 -15.97 4.81
C VAL A 10 -3.53 -14.89 5.68
N MET A 11 -3.33 -13.67 5.15
CA MET A 11 -2.50 -12.63 5.79
C MET A 11 -2.91 -11.24 5.31
N SER A 12 -2.87 -10.24 6.18
CA SER A 12 -3.10 -8.84 5.77
C SER A 12 -1.86 -8.23 5.11
N VAL A 13 -2.03 -7.19 4.29
CA VAL A 13 -0.86 -6.48 3.74
C VAL A 13 0.00 -5.86 4.85
N LEU A 14 -0.57 -5.51 6.00
CA LEU A 14 0.20 -4.97 7.13
C LEU A 14 1.17 -5.99 7.70
N GLN A 15 0.78 -7.27 7.69
CA GLN A 15 1.63 -8.38 8.10
C GLN A 15 2.65 -8.75 7.00
N ALA A 16 2.25 -8.68 5.73
CA ALA A 16 3.10 -9.04 4.59
C ALA A 16 4.15 -7.97 4.26
N ALA A 17 3.83 -6.68 4.43
CA ALA A 17 4.67 -5.57 4.01
C ALA A 17 6.08 -5.59 4.63
N PRO A 18 6.28 -5.87 5.93
CA PRO A 18 7.61 -6.02 6.51
C PRO A 18 8.44 -7.14 5.85
N MET A 19 7.82 -8.26 5.48
CA MET A 19 8.49 -9.37 4.80
C MET A 19 8.88 -8.97 3.37
N LEU A 20 7.95 -8.35 2.63
CA LEU A 20 8.19 -7.86 1.28
C LEU A 20 9.28 -6.78 1.26
N ARG A 21 9.34 -5.90 2.27
CA ARG A 21 10.40 -4.90 2.39
C ARG A 21 11.77 -5.51 2.65
N ARG A 22 11.86 -6.65 3.35
CA ARG A 22 13.13 -7.38 3.51
C ARG A 22 13.59 -8.03 2.20
N MET A 23 12.66 -8.58 1.44
CA MET A 23 12.96 -9.27 0.17
C MET A 23 13.22 -8.28 -0.99
N MET A 24 12.47 -7.18 -1.03
CA MET A 24 12.42 -6.23 -2.14
C MET A 24 12.42 -4.78 -1.63
N PRO A 25 13.50 -4.33 -0.97
CA PRO A 25 13.51 -3.07 -0.20
C PRO A 25 13.20 -1.82 -1.02
N ARG A 26 13.55 -1.82 -2.31
CA ARG A 26 13.35 -0.69 -3.22
C ARG A 26 11.97 -0.66 -3.86
N VAL A 27 11.15 -1.70 -3.71
CA VAL A 27 9.85 -1.77 -4.37
C VAL A 27 8.80 -1.09 -3.50
N PRO A 28 8.18 0.02 -3.96
CA PRO A 28 7.13 0.66 -3.19
C PRO A 28 5.87 -0.20 -3.20
N ILE A 29 5.17 -0.19 -2.06
CA ILE A 29 3.92 -0.91 -1.82
C ILE A 29 2.81 0.12 -1.62
N ILE A 30 1.74 0.03 -2.41
CA ILE A 30 0.51 0.79 -2.23
C ILE A 30 -0.56 -0.15 -1.66
N LEU A 31 -1.16 0.23 -0.53
CA LEU A 31 -2.35 -0.41 -0.01
C LEU A 31 -3.58 0.22 -0.67
N PHE A 32 -4.40 -0.60 -1.34
CA PHE A 32 -5.63 -0.19 -2.01
C PHE A 32 -6.86 -0.83 -1.36
N MET A 33 -7.69 -0.05 -0.67
CA MET A 33 -8.75 -0.60 0.19
C MET A 33 -9.98 0.29 0.33
N LEU A 34 -11.10 -0.23 0.82
CA LEU A 34 -12.34 0.55 0.96
C LEU A 34 -12.29 1.59 2.10
N TYR A 35 -11.89 1.17 3.31
CA TYR A 35 -11.99 1.99 4.53
C TYR A 35 -10.61 2.30 5.11
N ALA A 36 -10.07 3.48 4.81
CA ALA A 36 -8.80 3.93 5.37
C ALA A 36 -9.02 5.09 6.35
N ASP A 37 -8.90 4.81 7.65
CA ASP A 37 -8.87 5.83 8.70
C ASP A 37 -7.43 6.28 9.02
N SER A 38 -7.29 7.24 9.93
CA SER A 38 -5.99 7.80 10.32
C SER A 38 -5.09 6.76 11.00
N ARG A 39 -5.66 5.94 11.89
CA ARG A 39 -4.91 4.91 12.61
C ARG A 39 -4.33 3.88 11.65
N LEU A 40 -5.12 3.44 10.67
CA LEU A 40 -4.66 2.50 9.67
C LEU A 40 -3.54 3.07 8.79
N LYS A 41 -3.58 4.37 8.48
CA LYS A 41 -2.49 5.02 7.74
C LYS A 41 -1.19 5.04 8.53
N GLU A 42 -1.26 5.26 9.85
CA GLU A 42 -0.11 5.17 10.75
C GLU A 42 0.45 3.75 10.80
N GLU A 43 -0.41 2.75 10.97
CA GLU A 43 -0.02 1.33 10.96
C GLU A 43 0.60 0.92 9.62
N ALA A 44 0.03 1.38 8.50
CA ALA A 44 0.57 1.14 7.16
C ALA A 44 1.95 1.76 6.97
N ALA A 45 2.15 3.01 7.40
CA ALA A 45 3.44 3.68 7.34
C ALA A 45 4.49 2.93 8.17
N ALA A 46 4.14 2.51 9.39
CA ALA A 46 5.02 1.73 10.26
C ALA A 46 5.39 0.36 9.65
N ALA A 47 4.48 -0.25 8.90
CA ALA A 47 4.72 -1.50 8.15
C ALA A 47 5.56 -1.30 6.87
N GLY A 48 5.93 -0.05 6.54
CA GLY A 48 6.71 0.28 5.34
C GLY A 48 5.87 0.40 4.07
N ILE A 49 4.56 0.62 4.16
CA ILE A 49 3.71 0.90 2.99
C ILE A 49 3.94 2.35 2.54
N ALA A 50 4.12 2.55 1.24
CA ALA A 50 4.47 3.85 0.66
C ALA A 50 3.26 4.76 0.45
N ALA A 51 2.07 4.19 0.21
CA ALA A 51 0.83 4.95 0.10
C ALA A 51 -0.39 4.10 0.46
N VAL A 52 -1.42 4.75 0.99
CA VAL A 52 -2.76 4.18 1.17
C VAL A 52 -3.73 4.92 0.25
N VAL A 53 -4.44 4.16 -0.59
CA VAL A 53 -5.41 4.69 -1.55
C VAL A 53 -6.76 4.04 -1.28
N SER A 54 -7.81 4.86 -1.17
CA SER A 54 -9.17 4.32 -1.02
C SER A 54 -9.70 3.79 -2.36
N LYS A 55 -10.38 2.65 -2.35
CA LYS A 55 -11.14 2.08 -3.47
C LYS A 55 -12.34 2.95 -3.85
N ASN A 56 -12.81 3.80 -2.93
CA ASN A 56 -13.85 4.79 -3.21
C ASN A 56 -13.28 6.07 -3.83
N ALA A 57 -11.95 6.24 -3.84
CA ALA A 57 -11.33 7.35 -4.54
C ALA A 57 -11.38 7.11 -6.05
N ALA A 58 -11.38 8.19 -6.83
CA ALA A 58 -11.26 8.09 -8.28
C ALA A 58 -9.99 7.29 -8.66
N VAL A 59 -10.09 6.39 -9.64
CA VAL A 59 -8.98 5.55 -10.14
C VAL A 59 -7.75 6.40 -10.49
N ALA A 60 -7.97 7.63 -10.98
CA ALA A 60 -6.91 8.60 -11.24
C ALA A 60 -6.00 8.84 -10.02
N THR A 61 -6.54 8.79 -8.79
CA THR A 61 -5.76 8.92 -7.55
C THR A 61 -4.72 7.81 -7.41
N LEU A 62 -5.12 6.56 -7.72
CA LEU A 62 -4.21 5.42 -7.70
C LEU A 62 -3.13 5.57 -8.77
N VAL A 63 -3.52 5.97 -9.98
CA VAL A 63 -2.59 6.19 -11.10
C VAL A 63 -1.58 7.28 -10.78
N SER A 64 -2.01 8.43 -10.27
CA SER A 64 -1.13 9.53 -9.89
C SER A 64 -0.13 9.11 -8.80
N LYS A 65 -0.56 8.33 -7.80
CA LYS A 65 0.34 7.79 -6.77
C LYS A 65 1.31 6.77 -7.34
N ALA A 66 0.85 5.92 -8.26
CA ALA A 66 1.70 4.95 -8.94
C ALA A 66 2.80 5.63 -9.76
N GLN A 67 2.46 6.68 -10.51
CA GLN A 67 3.41 7.46 -11.31
C GLN A 67 4.44 8.17 -10.43
N LEU A 68 4.01 8.77 -9.31
CA LEU A 68 4.92 9.42 -8.35
C LEU A 68 5.94 8.45 -7.74
N LEU A 69 5.56 7.17 -7.60
CA LEU A 69 6.38 6.14 -6.96
C LEU A 69 7.14 5.26 -7.96
N ALA A 70 6.88 5.38 -9.26
CA ALA A 70 7.62 4.67 -10.28
C ALA A 70 9.04 5.26 -10.37
N PRO A 71 10.09 4.42 -10.49
CA PRO A 71 11.40 4.94 -10.87
C PRO A 71 11.29 5.60 -12.25
N GLY A 72 11.86 6.80 -12.37
CA GLY A 72 12.02 7.48 -13.66
C GLY A 72 12.99 6.76 -14.59
#